data_AF-W1YTZ9-F1
#
_entry.id   AF-W1YTZ9-F1
#
_cell.length_a   1.000
_cell.length_b   1.000
_cell.length_c   1.000
_cell.angle_alpha   90.00
_cell.angle_beta   90.00
_cell.angle_gamma   90.00
#
_symmetry.space_group_name_H-M   'P 1'
#
loop_
_entity.id
_entity.type
_entity.pdbx_description
1 polymer ?
#
loop_
_entity_poly.entity_id
_entity_poly.type
_entity_poly.pdbx_seq_one_letter_code
_entity_poly.pdbx_strand_id
1 'polypeptide(L)'
;MENLNYVIHLFHSGGYVMYPLLLLSFMVIAIAAERAFYYHKYAGKTFVVTHAVNELAKLQNWAEIDKVIKENPSIASRIAEAGLHNASSEEAMKTAFADQMGVDAVG
;
A
#
# COMPACT_ATOMS: atom_id res chain seq x y z
N MET A 1 -15.31 -0.26 -39.24
CA MET A 1 -14.78 -1.64 -39.43
C MET A 1 -13.46 -1.63 -40.22
N GLU A 2 -13.28 -0.77 -41.22
CA GLU A 2 -12.04 -0.69 -42.02
C GLU A 2 -10.80 -0.25 -41.20
N ASN A 3 -10.93 0.75 -40.33
CA ASN A 3 -9.82 1.24 -39.50
C ASN A 3 -9.29 0.19 -38.51
N LEU A 4 -10.17 -0.67 -37.97
CA LEU A 4 -9.75 -1.74 -37.05
C LEU A 4 -8.96 -2.82 -37.79
N ASN A 5 -9.40 -3.20 -38.99
CA ASN A 5 -8.70 -4.16 -39.84
C ASN A 5 -7.33 -3.62 -40.28
N TYR A 6 -7.20 -2.33 -40.56
CA TYR A 6 -5.92 -1.70 -40.88
C TYR A 6 -4.93 -1.77 -39.71
N VAL A 7 -5.39 -1.47 -38.48
CA VAL A 7 -4.56 -1.57 -37.28
C VAL A 7 -4.12 -3.01 -37.04
N ILE A 8 -5.02 -3.99 -37.18
CA ILE A 8 -4.70 -5.43 -37.01
C ILE A 8 -3.70 -5.90 -38.06
N HIS A 9 -3.83 -5.45 -39.31
CA HIS A 9 -2.92 -5.79 -40.40
C HIS A 9 -1.53 -5.18 -40.18
N LEU A 10 -1.45 -3.92 -39.77
CA LEU A 10 -0.20 -3.27 -39.38
C LEU A 10 0.44 -3.99 -38.18
N PHE A 11 -0.39 -4.49 -37.26
CA PHE A 11 0.05 -5.21 -36.07
C PHE A 11 0.69 -6.55 -36.40
N HIS A 12 0.07 -7.34 -37.29
CA HIS A 12 0.66 -8.58 -37.78
C HIS A 12 1.89 -8.34 -38.66
N SER A 13 1.89 -7.25 -39.45
CA SER A 13 3.01 -6.89 -40.31
C SER A 13 4.24 -6.41 -39.53
N GLY A 14 4.06 -5.92 -38.29
CA GLY A 14 5.13 -5.58 -37.35
C GLY A 14 5.87 -6.79 -36.74
N GLY A 15 5.41 -8.02 -37.02
CA GLY A 15 6.09 -9.26 -36.66
C GLY A 15 5.93 -9.69 -35.19
N TYR A 16 6.60 -10.79 -34.83
CA TYR A 16 6.45 -11.46 -33.52
C TYR A 16 6.73 -10.59 -32.30
N VAL A 17 7.55 -9.53 -32.44
CA VAL A 17 7.95 -8.63 -31.36
C VAL A 17 6.77 -7.79 -30.84
N MET A 18 5.70 -7.64 -31.63
CA MET A 18 4.52 -6.85 -31.27
C MET A 18 3.69 -7.49 -30.13
N TYR A 19 3.58 -8.82 -30.10
CA TYR A 19 2.80 -9.55 -29.08
C TYR A 19 3.35 -9.40 -27.65
N PRO A 20 4.66 -9.58 -27.37
CA PRO A 20 5.19 -9.36 -26.03
C PRO A 20 5.10 -7.90 -25.60
N LEU A 21 5.21 -6.93 -26.52
CA LEU A 21 5.00 -5.51 -26.19
C LEU A 21 3.57 -5.23 -25.72
N LEU A 22 2.58 -5.82 -26.38
CA LEU A 22 1.17 -5.68 -25.99
C LEU A 22 0.88 -6.38 -24.65
N LEU A 23 1.46 -7.56 -24.43
CA LEU A 23 1.40 -8.25 -23.14
C LEU A 23 2.01 -7.39 -22.02
N LEU A 24 3.19 -6.82 -22.26
CA LEU A 24 3.88 -5.98 -21.28
C LEU A 24 3.09 -4.69 -21.00
N SER A 25 2.50 -4.09 -22.02
CA SER A 25 1.61 -2.93 -21.88
C SER A 25 0.41 -3.26 -20.98
N PHE A 26 -0.21 -4.43 -21.17
CA PHE A 26 -1.29 -4.88 -20.31
C PHE A 26 -0.82 -5.12 -18.86
N MET A 27 0.35 -5.73 -18.66
CA MET A 27 0.92 -5.93 -17.33
C MET A 27 1.16 -4.60 -16.60
N VAL A 28 1.66 -3.57 -17.29
CA VAL A 28 1.86 -2.23 -16.70
C VAL A 28 0.52 -1.63 -16.23
N ILE A 29 -0.53 -1.75 -17.04
CA ILE A 29 -1.86 -1.27 -16.66
C ILE A 29 -2.41 -2.04 -15.45
N ALA A 30 -2.21 -3.36 -15.41
CA ALA A 30 -2.62 -4.18 -14.27
C ALA A 30 -1.92 -3.75 -12.96
N ILE A 31 -0.61 -3.54 -13.01
CA ILE A 31 0.18 -3.04 -11.86
C ILE A 31 -0.29 -1.64 -11.45
N ALA A 32 -0.55 -0.75 -12.40
CA ALA A 32 -1.04 0.59 -12.12
C ALA A 32 -2.43 0.57 -11.47
N ALA A 33 -3.33 -0.32 -11.91
CA ALA A 33 -4.65 -0.50 -11.32
C ALA A 33 -4.56 -1.05 -9.90
N GLU A 34 -3.68 -2.03 -9.64
CA GLU A 34 -3.42 -2.56 -8.31
C GLU A 34 -2.92 -1.47 -7.35
N ARG A 35 -1.92 -0.69 -7.78
CA ARG A 35 -1.40 0.44 -7.00
C ARG A 35 -2.47 1.52 -6.77
N ALA A 36 -3.28 1.85 -7.77
CA ALA A 36 -4.38 2.81 -7.61
C ALA A 36 -5.44 2.30 -6.61
N PHE A 37 -5.79 1.02 -6.66
CA PHE A 37 -6.73 0.39 -5.72
C PHE A 37 -6.16 0.36 -4.30
N TYR A 38 -4.86 0.07 -4.15
CA TYR A 38 -4.14 0.17 -2.89
C TYR A 38 -4.25 1.58 -2.30
N TYR A 39 -3.85 2.60 -3.06
CA TYR A 39 -3.92 3.99 -2.57
C TYR A 39 -5.34 4.42 -2.24
N HIS A 40 -6.34 4.05 -3.05
CA HIS A 40 -7.73 4.40 -2.80
C HIS A 40 -8.28 3.76 -1.52
N LYS A 41 -7.90 2.51 -1.22
CA LYS A 41 -8.37 1.78 -0.03
C LYS A 41 -7.73 2.29 1.28
N TYR A 42 -6.51 2.82 1.23
CA TYR A 42 -5.75 3.23 2.42
C TYR A 42 -5.71 4.76 2.66
N ALA A 43 -6.03 5.60 1.67
CA ALA A 43 -5.94 7.07 1.79
C ALA A 43 -6.77 7.67 2.94
N GLY A 44 -7.94 7.09 3.26
CA GLY A 44 -8.80 7.61 4.34
C GLY A 44 -8.46 7.05 5.73
N LYS A 45 -8.05 5.77 5.82
CA LYS A 45 -7.89 5.07 7.10
C LYS A 45 -6.61 5.44 7.83
N THR A 46 -5.54 5.72 7.09
CA THR A 46 -4.25 6.12 7.67
C THR A 46 -4.36 7.45 8.42
N PHE A 47 -5.11 8.42 7.90
CA PHE A 47 -5.31 9.73 8.55
C PHE A 47 -6.11 9.62 9.86
N VAL A 48 -7.17 8.81 9.88
CA VAL A 48 -7.99 8.60 11.08
C VAL A 48 -7.17 7.92 12.17
N VAL A 49 -6.37 6.91 11.82
CA VAL A 49 -5.51 6.21 12.77
C VAL A 49 -4.41 7.11 13.32
N THR A 50 -3.70 7.87 12.48
CA THR A 50 -2.62 8.75 12.98
C THR A 50 -3.15 9.86 13.87
N HIS A 51 -4.31 10.44 13.55
CA HIS A 51 -4.95 11.45 14.38
C HIS A 51 -5.42 10.88 15.72
N ALA A 52 -6.14 9.75 15.70
CA ALA A 52 -6.66 9.12 16.91
C ALA A 52 -5.53 8.61 17.83
N VAL A 53 -4.48 8.01 17.28
CA VAL A 53 -3.31 7.57 18.04
C VAL A 53 -2.61 8.77 18.69
N ASN A 54 -2.45 9.90 17.98
CA ASN A 54 -1.83 11.11 18.52
C ASN A 54 -2.63 11.73 19.68
N GLU A 55 -3.97 11.80 19.57
CA GLU A 55 -4.80 12.32 20.65
C GLU A 55 -4.83 11.40 21.87
N LEU A 56 -4.97 10.08 21.66
CA LEU A 56 -5.01 9.11 22.75
C LEU A 56 -3.65 8.94 23.44
N ALA A 57 -2.53 9.11 22.71
CA ALA A 57 -1.19 9.09 23.29
C ALA A 57 -0.96 10.28 24.24
N LYS A 58 -1.49 11.46 23.93
CA LYS A 58 -1.44 12.63 24.84
C LYS A 58 -2.22 12.38 26.14
N LEU A 59 -3.28 11.60 26.06
CA LEU A 59 -4.10 11.20 27.22
C LEU A 59 -3.53 9.97 27.95
N GLN A 60 -2.39 9.43 27.50
CA GLN A 60 -1.76 8.19 28.00
C GLN A 60 -2.71 6.98 28.08
N ASN A 61 -3.74 6.94 27.22
CA ASN A 61 -4.72 5.87 27.21
C ASN A 61 -4.35 4.76 26.21
N TRP A 62 -3.37 3.94 26.59
CA TRP A 62 -2.78 2.90 25.74
C TRP A 62 -3.75 1.77 25.37
N ALA A 63 -4.76 1.49 26.19
CA ALA A 63 -5.76 0.45 25.93
C ALA A 63 -6.71 0.84 24.79
N GLU A 64 -7.11 2.11 24.70
CA GLU A 64 -7.98 2.59 23.63
C GLU A 64 -7.21 2.70 22.30
N ILE A 65 -5.90 2.96 22.34
CA ILE A 65 -5.01 2.96 21.17
C ILE A 65 -5.00 1.57 20.52
N ASP A 66 -4.82 0.51 21.31
CA ASP A 66 -4.81 -0.88 20.83
C ASP A 66 -6.14 -1.24 20.13
N LYS A 67 -7.26 -0.76 20.68
CA LYS A 67 -8.59 -0.97 20.11
C LYS A 67 -8.79 -0.23 18.78
N VAL A 68 -8.40 1.05 18.71
CA VAL A 68 -8.48 1.86 17.48
C VAL A 68 -7.61 1.29 16.36
N ILE A 69 -6.42 0.79 16.71
CA ILE A 69 -5.50 0.10 15.80
C ILE A 69 -6.16 -1.16 15.23
N LYS A 70 -6.79 -1.99 16.08
CA LYS A 70 -7.47 -3.22 15.66
C LYS A 70 -8.71 -2.97 14.80
N GLU A 71 -9.46 -1.91 15.09
CA GLU A 71 -10.66 -1.55 14.32
C GLU A 71 -10.32 -0.97 12.94
N ASN A 72 -9.14 -0.36 12.77
CA ASN A 72 -8.75 0.33 11.54
C ASN A 72 -7.38 -0.13 11.00
N PRO A 73 -7.32 -1.30 10.34
CA PRO A 73 -6.07 -1.82 9.77
C PRO A 73 -5.57 -0.90 8.65
N SER A 74 -4.44 -0.26 8.91
CA SER A 74 -3.66 0.62 8.03
C SER A 74 -2.16 0.42 8.27
N ILE A 75 -1.31 0.94 7.37
CA ILE A 75 0.15 0.93 7.53
C ILE A 75 0.55 1.58 8.87
N ALA A 76 -0.04 2.74 9.19
CA ALA A 76 0.20 3.43 10.45
C ALA A 76 -0.24 2.62 11.67
N SER A 77 -1.35 1.86 11.59
CA SER A 77 -1.81 1.01 12.69
C SER A 77 -0.82 -0.12 13.00
N ARG A 78 -0.24 -0.76 11.96
CA ARG A 78 0.72 -1.85 12.13
C ARG A 78 2.05 -1.37 12.71
N ILE A 79 2.51 -0.20 12.24
CA ILE A 79 3.69 0.46 12.80
C ILE A 79 3.44 0.83 14.27
N ALA A 80 2.28 1.43 14.58
CA ALA A 80 1.93 1.79 15.95
C ALA A 80 1.80 0.58 16.89
N GLU A 81 1.24 -0.54 16.41
CA GLU A 81 1.16 -1.81 17.15
C GLU A 81 2.54 -2.39 17.46
N ALA A 82 3.43 -2.43 16.46
CA ALA A 82 4.80 -2.90 16.62
C ALA A 82 5.59 -2.07 17.64
N GLY A 83 5.37 -0.75 17.66
CA GLY A 83 5.94 0.15 18.66
C GLY A 83 5.34 -0.06 20.06
N LEU A 84 4.03 -0.26 20.16
CA LEU A 84 3.34 -0.51 21.43
C LEU A 84 3.79 -1.82 22.07
N HIS A 85 3.98 -2.87 21.28
CA HIS A 85 4.46 -4.18 21.75
C HIS A 85 5.94 -4.15 22.17
N ASN A 86 6.74 -3.23 21.62
CA ASN A 86 8.16 -3.05 21.94
C ASN A 86 8.44 -1.80 22.79
N ALA A 87 7.44 -1.33 23.55
CA ALA A 87 7.52 -0.10 24.33
C ALA A 87 8.50 -0.15 25.52
N SER A 88 9.17 -1.28 25.78
CA SER A 88 10.09 -1.45 26.91
C SER A 88 11.37 -0.63 26.79
N SER A 89 11.81 -0.27 25.59
CA SER A 89 13.00 0.55 25.35
C SER A 89 12.85 1.39 24.08
N GLU A 90 13.34 2.61 24.09
CA GLU A 90 13.33 3.50 22.92
C GLU A 90 14.06 2.89 21.72
N GLU A 91 15.18 2.19 21.95
CA GLU A 91 15.92 1.49 20.88
C GLU A 91 15.11 0.32 20.30
N ALA A 92 14.42 -0.44 21.15
CA ALA A 92 13.56 -1.55 20.72
C ALA A 92 12.38 -1.03 19.88
N MET A 93 11.80 0.09 20.30
CA MET A 93 10.69 0.74 19.60
C MET A 93 11.12 1.28 18.22
N LYS A 94 12.27 1.97 18.14
CA LYS A 94 12.82 2.46 16.86
C LYS A 94 13.12 1.32 15.89
N THR A 95 13.69 0.23 16.40
CA THR A 95 13.98 -0.97 15.60
C THR A 95 12.69 -1.59 15.08
N ALA A 96 11.67 -1.75 15.93
CA ALA A 96 10.38 -2.29 15.54
C ALA A 96 9.65 -1.44 14.48
N PHE A 97 9.72 -0.10 14.61
CA PHE A 97 9.20 0.79 13.57
C PHE A 97 9.94 0.61 12.24
N ALA A 98 11.27 0.57 12.26
CA ALA A 98 12.07 0.42 11.06
C ALA A 98 11.82 -0.91 10.34
N ASP A 99 11.70 -2.00 11.09
CA ASP A 99 11.44 -3.33 10.56
C ASP A 99 10.04 -3.40 9.93
N GLN A 100 9.01 -2.90 10.63
CA GLN A 100 7.64 -2.89 10.12
C GLN A 100 7.48 -1.98 8.90
N MET A 101 8.17 -0.83 8.86
CA MET A 101 8.22 0.03 7.67
C MET A 101 8.91 -0.64 6.49
N GLY A 102 9.97 -1.43 6.73
CA GLY A 102 10.65 -2.21 5.70
C GLY A 102 9.75 -3.29 5.09
N VAL A 103 8.99 -4.01 5.93
CA VAL A 103 8.02 -5.01 5.47
C VAL A 103 6.91 -4.37 4.63
N ASP A 104 6.37 -3.23 5.06
CA ASP A 104 5.30 -2.53 4.35
C ASP A 104 5.76 -1.81 3.07
N ALA A 105 7.06 -1.52 2.92
CA ALA A 105 7.64 -0.93 1.70
C ALA A 105 7.81 -1.93 0.54
N VAL A 106 7.89 -3.23 0.85
CA VAL A 106 8.04 -4.30 -0.14
C VAL A 106 6.68 -4.82 -0.62
N GLY A 107 5.59 -4.48 0.09
CA GLY A 107 4.20 -4.80 -0.27
C GLY A 107 3.46 -3.75 -1.11
#